data_AF-A0A2J6GZS3-F1
#
_entry.id   AF-A0A2J6GZS3-F1
#
_cell.length_a   1.000
_cell.length_b   1.000
_cell.length_c   1.000
_cell.angle_alpha   90.00
_cell.angle_beta   90.00
_cell.angle_gamma   90.00
#
_symmetry.space_group_name_H-M   'P 1'
#
loop_
_entity.id
_entity.type
_entity.pdbx_description
1 polymer ?
#
loop_
_entity_poly.entity_id
_entity_poly.type
_entity_poly.pdbx_seq_one_letter_code
_entity_poly.pdbx_strand_id
1 'polypeptide(L)' 'ENLRDHMDDLELIFSMLGERVSTEITQQEDARDYSEVENAAKRGGRAAGNARKETEKELGRPVSNSDNFISQKKKKIIR' A
#
# COMPACT_ATOMS: atom_id res chain seq x y z
N GLU A 1 16.63 1.29 -8.57
CA GLU A 1 15.71 0.19 -8.26
C GLU A 1 14.44 0.79 -7.68
N ASN A 2 13.28 0.42 -8.21
CA ASN A 2 11.99 0.90 -7.71
C ASN A 2 11.54 0.04 -6.54
N LEU A 3 10.78 0.62 -5.61
CA LEU A 3 10.17 -0.11 -4.49
C LEU A 3 9.30 -1.29 -4.97
N ARG A 4 8.68 -1.15 -6.14
CA ARG A 4 7.85 -2.18 -6.78
C ARG A 4 8.64 -3.39 -7.26
N ASP A 5 9.94 -3.23 -7.53
CA ASP A 5 10.79 -4.33 -8.03
C ASP A 5 11.14 -5.34 -6.93
N HIS A 6 10.90 -4.96 -5.67
CA HIS A 6 11.13 -5.82 -4.51
C HIS A 6 9.84 -6.49 -4.05
N MET A 7 8.65 -5.98 -4.39
CA MET A 7 7.36 -6.49 -3.88
C MET A 7 6.95 -7.84 -4.47
N ASP A 8 6.36 -8.70 -3.65
CA ASP A 8 5.68 -9.91 -4.13
C ASP A 8 4.40 -9.55 -4.90
N ASP A 9 3.96 -10.42 -5.83
CA ASP A 9 2.79 -10.18 -6.70
C ASP A 9 1.54 -9.74 -5.93
N LEU A 10 1.25 -10.39 -4.81
CA LEU A 10 0.09 -10.06 -3.97
C LEU A 10 0.27 -8.70 -3.29
N GLU A 11 1.47 -8.36 -2.83
CA GLU A 11 1.76 -7.03 -2.28
C GLU A 11 1.51 -5.95 -3.34
N LEU A 12 2.00 -6.17 -4.56
CA LEU A 12 1.80 -5.25 -5.68
C LEU A 12 0.31 -5.09 -6.03
N ILE A 13 -0.44 -6.19 -6.10
CA ILE A 13 -1.88 -6.18 -6.40
C ILE A 13 -2.65 -5.37 -5.35
N PHE A 14 -2.40 -5.59 -4.04
CA PHE A 14 -3.10 -4.82 -3.01
C PHE A 14 -2.69 -3.35 -2.98
N SER A 15 -1.42 -3.03 -3.26
CA SER A 15 -1.00 -1.65 -3.41
C SER A 15 -1.68 -0.96 -4.59
N MET A 16 -1.78 -1.62 -5.75
CA MET A 16 -2.49 -1.09 -6.91
C MET A 16 -3.99 -0.94 -6.63
N LEU A 17 -4.60 -1.88 -5.90
CA LEU A 17 -5.99 -1.76 -5.47
C LEU A 17 -6.20 -0.50 -4.62
N GLY A 18 -5.32 -0.25 -3.64
CA GLY A 18 -5.40 0.93 -2.78
C GLY A 18 -5.23 2.23 -3.55
N GLU A 19 -4.26 2.28 -4.47
CA GLU A 19 -4.01 3.41 -5.36
C GLU A 19 -5.23 3.70 -6.25
N ARG A 20 -5.78 2.65 -6.87
CA ARG A 20 -6.91 2.79 -7.80
C ARG A 20 -8.18 3.22 -7.09
N VAL A 21 -8.49 2.62 -5.94
CA VAL A 21 -9.66 2.98 -5.14
C VAL A 21 -9.54 4.41 -4.61
N SER A 22 -8.36 4.81 -4.12
CA SER A 22 -8.14 6.19 -3.68
C SER A 22 -8.38 7.17 -4.83
N THR A 23 -7.86 6.86 -6.02
CA THR A 23 -8.04 7.69 -7.22
C THR A 23 -9.51 7.80 -7.63
N GLU A 24 -10.25 6.69 -7.65
CA GLU A 24 -11.68 6.70 -7.96
C GLU A 24 -12.48 7.53 -6.95
N ILE A 25 -12.20 7.39 -5.65
CA ILE A 25 -12.90 8.17 -4.62
C ILE A 25 -12.60 9.67 -4.79
N THR A 26 -11.33 10.03 -4.98
CA THR A 26 -10.92 11.42 -5.20
C THR A 26 -11.62 12.02 -6.42
N GLN A 27 -11.71 11.27 -7.53
CA GLN A 27 -12.38 11.73 -8.75
C GLN A 27 -13.90 11.82 -8.59
N GLN A 28 -14.51 10.82 -7.94
CA GLN A 28 -15.96 10.76 -7.73
C GLN A 28 -16.44 11.89 -6.81
N GLU A 29 -15.66 12.24 -5.81
CA GLU A 29 -16.00 13.27 -4.83
C GLU A 29 -15.51 14.68 -5.24
N ASP A 30 -14.83 14.80 -6.39
CA ASP A 30 -14.15 16.04 -6.84
C ASP A 30 -13.33 16.65 -5.69
N ALA A 31 -12.62 15.80 -4.97
CA ALA A 31 -11.84 16.17 -3.79
C ALA A 31 -10.67 17.08 -4.21
N ARG A 32 -10.69 18.32 -3.73
CA ARG A 32 -9.72 19.37 -4.10
C ARG A 32 -8.87 19.81 -2.93
N ASP A 33 -9.43 19.75 -1.73
CA ASP A 33 -8.73 20.14 -0.54
C ASP A 33 -7.89 18.98 0.02
N TYR A 34 -6.81 19.33 0.70
CA TYR A 34 -5.91 18.35 1.31
C TYR A 34 -6.65 17.35 2.21
N SER A 35 -7.63 17.82 2.99
CA SER A 35 -8.38 16.97 3.91
C SER A 35 -9.26 15.94 3.19
N GLU A 36 -9.79 16.29 2.03
CA GLU A 36 -10.64 15.42 1.22
C GLU A 36 -9.79 14.35 0.53
N VAL A 37 -8.67 14.76 -0.05
CA VAL A 37 -7.68 13.85 -0.64
C VAL A 37 -7.11 12.89 0.42
N GLU A 38 -6.83 13.39 1.63
CA GLU A 38 -6.39 12.55 2.75
C GLU A 38 -7.46 11.51 3.14
N ASN A 39 -8.74 11.91 3.13
CA ASN A 39 -9.85 10.99 3.42
C ASN A 39 -9.98 9.91 2.34
N ALA A 40 -9.92 10.29 1.06
CA ALA A 40 -9.96 9.37 -0.07
C ALA A 40 -8.81 8.35 0.00
N ALA A 41 -7.59 8.81 0.30
CA ALA A 41 -6.42 7.95 0.50
C ALA A 41 -6.61 6.97 1.67
N LYS A 42 -7.14 7.44 2.82
CA LYS A 42 -7.45 6.57 3.97
C LYS A 42 -8.48 5.50 3.61
N ARG A 43 -9.48 5.83 2.80
CA ARG A 43 -10.51 4.89 2.35
C ARG A 43 -9.98 3.87 1.35
N GLY A 44 -9.18 4.29 0.37
CA GLY A 44 -8.54 3.35 -0.56
C GLY A 44 -7.56 2.42 0.14
N GLY A 45 -6.75 2.94 1.06
CA GLY A 45 -5.88 2.12 1.92
C GLY A 45 -6.66 1.13 2.78
N ARG A 46 -7.83 1.52 3.32
CA ARG A 46 -8.71 0.62 4.07
C ARG A 46 -9.27 -0.49 3.19
N ALA A 47 -9.72 -0.19 1.97
CA ALA A 47 -10.23 -1.19 1.03
C ALA A 47 -9.16 -2.23 0.68
N ALA A 48 -7.96 -1.79 0.31
CA ALA A 48 -6.83 -2.68 0.06
C ALA A 48 -6.43 -3.50 1.30
N GLY A 49 -6.37 -2.85 2.47
CA GLY A 49 -6.03 -3.50 3.72
C GLY A 49 -7.04 -4.58 4.12
N ASN A 50 -8.33 -4.37 3.85
CA ASN A 50 -9.36 -5.38 4.08
C ASN A 50 -9.23 -6.55 3.10
N ALA A 51 -9.04 -6.29 1.81
CA ALA A 51 -8.84 -7.32 0.80
C ALA A 51 -7.60 -8.20 1.10
N ARG A 52 -6.50 -7.56 1.53
CA ARG A 52 -5.29 -8.26 2.00
C ARG A 52 -5.62 -9.18 3.17
N LYS A 53 -6.28 -8.67 4.21
CA LYS A 53 -6.62 -9.46 5.42
C LYS A 53 -7.50 -10.67 5.10
N GLU A 54 -8.51 -10.50 4.25
CA GLU A 54 -9.36 -11.62 3.84
C GLU A 54 -8.55 -12.66 3.07
N THR A 55 -7.66 -12.21 2.17
CA THR A 55 -6.78 -13.10 1.42
C THR A 55 -5.80 -13.85 2.32
N GLU A 56 -5.20 -13.17 3.30
CA GLU A 56 -4.30 -13.81 4.29
C GLU A 56 -5.01 -14.89 5.11
N LYS A 57 -6.28 -14.66 5.44
CA LYS A 57 -7.11 -15.61 6.16
C LYS A 57 -7.39 -16.86 5.32
N GLU A 58 -7.71 -16.69 4.03
CA GLU A 58 -7.95 -17.81 3.10
C GLU A 58 -6.66 -18.57 2.77
N LEU A 59 -5.52 -17.88 2.66
CA LEU A 59 -4.23 -18.50 2.33
C LEU A 59 -3.52 -19.11 3.55
N GLY A 60 -3.91 -18.76 4.78
CA GLY A 60 -3.26 -19.21 6.01
C GLY A 60 -1.82 -18.69 6.19
N ARG A 61 -1.41 -17.67 5.44
CA ARG A 61 -0.08 -17.06 5.49
C ARG A 61 -0.16 -15.55 5.26
N PRO A 62 0.80 -14.76 5.79
CA PRO A 62 0.86 -13.34 5.49
C PRO A 62 1.17 -13.10 4.01
N VAL A 63 0.62 -12.02 3.47
CA VAL A 63 0.89 -11.54 2.11
C VAL A 63 2.18 -10.74 2.07
N SER A 64 2.49 -10.02 3.15
CA SER A 64 3.73 -9.24 3.26
C SER A 64 4.72 -9.95 4.17
N ASN A 65 5.98 -10.05 3.73
CA ASN A 65 7.08 -10.55 4.54
C ASN A 65 8.00 -9.39 4.94
N SER A 66 8.40 -9.34 6.22
CA SER A 66 9.40 -8.40 6.75
C SER A 66 10.77 -8.51 6.07
N ASP A 67 11.06 -9.62 5.41
CA ASP A 67 12.29 -9.81 4.63
C ASP A 67 12.33 -8.96 3.35
N ASN A 68 11.17 -8.44 2.92
CA ASN A 68 11.07 -7.56 1.76
C ASN A 68 11.44 -6.09 2.06
N PHE A 69 11.99 -5.85 3.24
CA PHE A 69 12.54 -4.56 3.60
C PHE A 69 13.82 -4.34 2.81
N ILE A 70 13.79 -3.40 1.83
CA ILE A 70 15.03 -2.86 1.28
C ILE A 70 15.86 -2.42 2.48
N SER A 71 16.92 -3.17 2.79
CA SER A 71 17.88 -2.80 3.82
C SER A 71 18.40 -1.42 3.43
N GLN A 72 17.79 -0.38 3.99
CA GLN A 72 18.34 0.96 3.95
C GLN A 72 19.66 0.80 4.65
N LYS A 73 20.76 0.68 3.87
CA LYS A 73 22.13 0.64 4.36
C LYS A 73 22.19 1.63 5.51
N LYS A 74 22.31 1.11 6.74
CA LYS A 74 22.46 1.93 7.95
C LYS A 74 23.43 3.03 7.58
N LYS A 75 22.99 4.30 7.56
CA LYS A 75 23.89 5.43 7.36
C LYS A 75 24.99 5.26 8.39
N LYS A 76 26.17 4.84 7.92
CA LYS A 76 27.35 4.74 8.75
C LYS A 76 27.63 6.19 9.12
N ILE A 77 27.21 6.60 10.32
CA ILE A 77 27.66 7.85 10.91
C ILE A 77 29.15 7.63 11.14
N ILE A 78 29.95 8.04 10.17
CA ILE A 78 31.39 8.17 10.34
C ILE A 78 31.56 9.47 11.10
N ARG A 79 31.90 9.34 12.38
CA ARG A 79 32.36 10.43 13.25
C ARG A 79 33.71 10.94 12.75
#